data_AF-A0A8D8DAW9-F1
#
_entry.id   AF-A0A8D8DAW9-F1
#
_cell.length_a   1.000
_cell.length_b   1.000
_cell.length_c   1.000
_cell.angle_alpha   90.00
_cell.angle_beta   90.00
_cell.angle_gamma   90.00
#
_symmetry.space_group_name_H-M   'P 1'
#
loop_
_entity.id
_entity.type
_entity.pdbx_description
1 polymer ?
#
loop_
_entity_poly.entity_id
_entity_poly.type
_entity_poly.pdbx_seq_one_letter_code
_entity_poly.pdbx_strand_id
1 'polypeptide(L)'
;MLSETSVTKVIVHLLVLLSVVDHFKRKLLGCWRAKSVLDVSNSFAVPFDEDDKDKSVWFLDHDYLENSYGIFKKVRELLVGWNHTGPKLCQNDISINKLIRRYYSVLVLIDAKPNDLGLPPEVYIAMEEVHDDGSPTSKTFEHVPSETGRR
;
A
#
# COMPACT_ATOMS: atom_id res chain seq x y z
N MET A 1 19.56 -3.61 -1.01
CA MET A 1 18.61 -2.99 -1.95
C MET A 1 17.67 -4.10 -2.41
N LEU A 2 16.39 -4.01 -2.11
CA LEU A 2 15.42 -4.88 -2.78
C LEU A 2 15.39 -4.39 -4.23
N SER A 3 15.94 -5.20 -5.15
CA SER A 3 15.70 -5.03 -6.60
C SER A 3 14.21 -4.84 -6.81
N GLU A 4 13.80 -3.99 -7.74
CA GLU A 4 12.39 -3.85 -8.14
C GLU A 4 11.85 -5.22 -8.54
N THR A 5 11.29 -5.95 -7.57
CA THR A 5 10.66 -7.23 -7.78
C THR A 5 9.39 -6.90 -8.55
N SER A 6 9.36 -7.21 -9.84
CA SER A 6 8.17 -7.04 -10.68
C SER A 6 7.05 -7.91 -10.11
N VAL A 7 6.17 -7.30 -9.32
CA VAL A 7 5.02 -7.98 -8.73
C VAL A 7 4.09 -8.35 -9.87
N THR A 8 3.82 -9.64 -10.01
CA THR A 8 2.93 -10.15 -11.07
C THR A 8 1.49 -10.25 -10.59
N LYS A 9 1.31 -10.41 -9.27
CA LYS A 9 0.01 -10.59 -8.63
C LYS A 9 0.08 -10.27 -7.14
N VAL A 10 -1.01 -9.74 -6.59
CA VAL A 10 -1.17 -9.52 -5.14
C VAL A 10 -2.36 -10.29 -4.59
N ILE A 11 -2.14 -11.05 -3.53
CA ILE A 11 -3.17 -11.76 -2.78
C ILE A 11 -3.46 -10.94 -1.53
N VAL A 12 -4.71 -10.48 -1.35
CA VAL A 12 -5.13 -9.76 -0.16
C VAL A 12 -6.07 -10.62 0.65
N HIS A 13 -5.70 -10.95 1.88
CA HIS A 13 -6.52 -11.80 2.74
C HIS A 13 -7.72 -11.06 3.33
N LEU A 14 -8.81 -11.79 3.55
CA LEU A 14 -10.05 -11.24 4.15
C LEU A 14 -9.81 -10.51 5.47
N LEU A 15 -8.89 -10.98 6.32
CA LEU A 15 -8.55 -10.30 7.57
C LEU A 15 -8.08 -8.86 7.34
N VAL A 16 -7.32 -8.62 6.27
CA VAL A 16 -6.85 -7.28 5.90
C VAL A 16 -8.03 -6.43 5.47
N LEU A 17 -8.92 -6.95 4.62
CA LEU A 17 -10.10 -6.22 4.15
C LEU A 17 -11.05 -5.86 5.29
N LEU A 18 -11.32 -6.80 6.20
CA LEU A 18 -12.15 -6.60 7.40
C LEU A 18 -11.55 -5.58 8.37
N SER A 19 -10.25 -5.35 8.27
CA SER A 19 -9.57 -4.36 9.10
C SER A 19 -9.70 -2.93 8.54
N VAL A 20 -10.13 -2.74 7.29
CA VAL A 20 -10.18 -1.40 6.65
C VAL A 20 -11.44 -0.58 7.02
N VAL A 21 -12.16 -0.99 8.06
CA VAL A 21 -13.45 -0.39 8.43
C VAL A 21 -13.32 0.96 9.14
N ASP A 22 -12.15 1.31 9.68
CA ASP A 22 -11.91 2.61 10.31
C ASP A 22 -11.15 3.58 9.40
N HIS A 23 -11.37 4.89 9.59
CA HIS A 23 -10.76 6.01 8.84
C HIS A 23 -9.22 6.11 8.93
N PHE A 24 -8.53 5.12 9.50
CA PHE A 24 -7.08 5.10 9.62
C PHE A 24 -6.42 4.62 8.33
N LYS A 25 -5.33 5.30 7.93
CA LYS A 25 -4.35 4.72 7.00
C LYS A 25 -3.64 3.57 7.72
N ARG A 26 -3.63 2.39 7.10
CA ARG A 26 -2.98 1.17 7.63
C ARG A 26 -1.75 0.83 6.80
N LYS A 27 -0.81 0.13 7.44
CA LYS A 27 0.35 -0.47 6.79
C LYS A 27 0.12 -1.94 6.61
N LEU A 28 0.58 -2.46 5.48
CA LEU A 28 0.32 -3.81 5.02
C LEU A 28 1.52 -4.70 5.29
N LEU A 29 1.23 -5.80 5.96
CA LEU A 29 2.19 -6.83 6.32
C LEU A 29 1.93 -8.07 5.47
N GLY A 30 3.01 -8.70 5.05
CA GLY A 30 2.93 -9.80 4.11
C GLY A 30 4.26 -10.50 3.88
N CYS A 31 4.26 -11.38 2.89
CA CYS A 31 5.45 -12.09 2.46
C CYS A 31 5.45 -12.32 0.95
N TRP A 32 6.66 -12.45 0.40
CA TRP A 32 6.84 -12.83 -0.99
C TRP A 32 6.66 -14.34 -1.15
N ARG A 33 5.80 -14.73 -2.10
CA ARG A 33 5.68 -16.11 -2.58
C ARG A 33 6.50 -16.31 -3.85
N ALA A 34 6.62 -17.55 -4.29
CA ALA A 34 7.25 -17.88 -5.56
C ALA A 34 6.56 -17.13 -6.74
N LYS A 35 7.30 -16.94 -7.84
CA LYS A 35 6.82 -16.29 -9.07
C LYS A 35 6.37 -14.82 -8.89
N SER A 36 7.01 -14.09 -7.97
CA SER A 36 6.76 -12.66 -7.72
C SER A 36 5.33 -12.33 -7.29
N VAL A 37 4.68 -13.27 -6.59
CA VAL A 37 3.36 -13.05 -5.99
C VAL A 37 3.54 -12.49 -4.59
N LEU A 38 2.89 -11.35 -4.31
CA LEU A 38 2.89 -10.76 -2.97
C LEU A 38 1.66 -11.22 -2.20
N ASP A 39 1.87 -11.82 -1.03
CA ASP A 39 0.79 -12.23 -0.14
C ASP A 39 0.68 -11.24 1.02
N VAL A 40 -0.45 -10.54 1.11
CA VAL A 40 -0.78 -9.55 2.13
C VAL A 40 -1.73 -10.17 3.14
N SER A 41 -1.18 -10.59 4.28
CA SER A 41 -1.87 -11.40 5.28
C SER A 41 -2.38 -10.60 6.49
N ASN A 42 -1.79 -9.43 6.75
CA ASN A 42 -2.07 -8.65 7.95
C ASN A 42 -1.92 -7.14 7.71
N SER A 43 -2.45 -6.33 8.62
CA SER A 43 -2.31 -4.87 8.56
C SER A 43 -2.43 -4.22 9.95
N PHE A 44 -1.80 -3.07 10.13
CA PHE A 44 -1.91 -2.28 11.36
C PHE A 44 -2.13 -0.80 11.06
N ALA A 45 -2.92 -0.11 11.87
CA ALA A 45 -3.13 1.33 11.75
C ALA A 45 -1.86 2.09 12.13
N VAL A 46 -1.59 3.19 11.42
CA VAL A 46 -0.54 4.15 11.78
C VAL A 46 -1.21 5.49 12.05
N PRO A 47 -0.86 6.19 13.14
CA PRO A 47 -1.34 7.54 13.38
C PRO A 47 -1.07 8.43 12.15
N PHE A 48 -2.15 8.94 11.58
CA PHE A 48 -2.15 9.73 10.37
C PHE A 48 -3.30 10.73 10.44
N ASP A 49 -2.99 11.99 10.13
CA ASP A 49 -3.97 13.06 10.02
C ASP A 49 -3.73 13.81 8.71
N GLU A 50 -4.81 14.26 8.07
CA GLU A 50 -4.77 15.07 6.85
C GLU A 50 -5.64 16.31 7.10
N ASP A 51 -5.18 17.48 6.67
CA ASP A 51 -5.99 18.69 6.82
C ASP A 51 -7.18 18.66 5.85
N ASP A 52 -8.39 18.86 6.37
CA ASP A 52 -9.61 18.81 5.57
C ASP A 52 -9.69 19.91 4.51
N LYS A 53 -9.00 21.04 4.70
CA LYS A 53 -9.03 22.21 3.80
C LYS A 53 -7.89 22.16 2.79
N ASP A 54 -6.70 21.75 3.23
CA ASP A 54 -5.53 21.59 2.40
C ASP A 54 -4.96 20.17 2.53
N LYS A 55 -5.42 19.29 1.64
CA LYS A 55 -4.98 17.90 1.57
C LYS A 55 -3.46 17.77 1.44
N SER A 56 -2.73 18.76 0.92
CA SER A 56 -1.27 18.67 0.82
C SER A 56 -0.57 18.65 2.18
N VAL A 57 -1.27 19.10 3.23
CA VAL A 57 -0.82 19.09 4.62
C VAL A 57 -1.31 17.82 5.30
N TRP A 58 -0.38 16.94 5.65
CA TRP A 58 -0.66 15.69 6.35
C TRP A 58 0.45 15.37 7.33
N PHE A 59 0.10 14.57 8.34
CA PHE A 59 0.97 14.08 9.40
C PHE A 59 1.01 12.55 9.36
N LEU A 60 2.19 11.98 9.61
CA LEU A 60 2.37 10.55 9.79
C LEU A 60 3.43 10.31 10.87
N ASP A 61 3.10 9.49 11.87
CA ASP A 61 4.03 9.15 12.94
C ASP A 61 5.09 8.14 12.45
N HIS A 62 6.29 8.65 12.16
CA HIS A 62 7.42 7.85 11.70
C HIS A 62 8.03 6.99 12.81
N ASP A 63 8.03 7.46 14.06
CA ASP A 63 8.60 6.73 15.19
C ASP A 63 7.75 5.51 15.53
N TYR A 64 6.42 5.65 15.46
CA TYR A 64 5.49 4.53 15.58
C TYR A 64 5.72 3.49 14.48
N LEU A 65 5.93 3.94 13.24
CA LEU A 65 6.19 3.07 12.09
C LEU A 65 7.48 2.26 12.28
N GLU A 66 8.58 2.90 12.69
CA GLU A 66 9.87 2.22 12.91
C GLU A 66 9.81 1.21 14.05
N ASN A 67 9.19 1.59 15.17
CA ASN A 67 9.01 0.70 16.33
C ASN A 67 8.18 -0.53 15.96
N SER A 68 7.07 -0.32 15.24
CA SER A 68 6.20 -1.39 14.76
C SER A 68 6.95 -2.31 13.78
N TYR A 69 7.71 -1.74 12.84
CA TYR A 69 8.55 -2.50 11.92
C TYR A 69 9.56 -3.40 12.66
N GLY A 70 10.17 -2.88 13.73
CA GLY A 70 11.07 -3.66 14.59
C GLY A 70 10.40 -4.88 15.24
N ILE A 71 9.14 -4.76 15.64
CA ILE A 71 8.35 -5.87 16.20
C ILE A 71 8.00 -6.88 15.11
N PHE A 72 7.47 -6.43 13.96
CA PHE A 72 7.05 -7.32 12.88
C PHE A 72 8.19 -8.11 12.26
N LYS A 73 9.38 -7.50 12.17
CA LYS A 73 10.60 -8.19 11.77
C LYS A 73 10.95 -9.37 12.70
N LYS A 74 10.67 -9.28 14.00
CA LYS A 74 10.91 -10.38 14.95
C LYS A 74 9.94 -11.55 14.73
N VAL A 75 8.70 -11.27 14.33
CA VAL A 75 7.68 -12.30 14.01
C VAL A 75 7.69 -12.72 12.53
N ARG A 76 8.70 -12.29 11.76
CA ARG A 76 8.92 -12.63 10.34
C ARG A 76 7.83 -12.15 9.37
N GLU A 77 7.04 -11.16 9.76
CA GLU A 77 6.17 -10.44 8.82
C GLU A 77 6.94 -9.28 8.22
N LEU A 78 6.98 -9.22 6.88
CA LEU A 78 7.60 -8.10 6.18
C LEU A 78 6.54 -7.02 6.00
N LEU A 79 6.94 -5.78 6.21
CA LEU A 79 6.11 -4.66 5.82
C LEU A 79 6.31 -4.47 4.31
N VAL A 80 5.21 -4.58 3.57
CA VAL A 80 5.21 -4.75 2.10
C VAL A 80 4.51 -3.61 1.37
N GLY A 81 3.70 -2.84 2.09
CA GLY A 81 2.97 -1.73 1.50
C GLY A 81 2.14 -0.96 2.51
N TRP A 82 1.20 -0.18 1.99
CA TRP A 82 0.24 0.58 2.76
C TRP A 82 -1.10 0.62 2.03
N ASN A 83 -2.19 0.85 2.75
CA ASN A 83 -3.51 1.00 2.16
C ASN A 83 -4.00 2.45 2.15
N HIS A 84 -4.79 2.74 1.13
CA HIS A 84 -5.59 3.96 1.04
C HIS A 84 -7.07 3.56 0.98
N THR A 85 -7.89 4.17 1.84
CA THR A 85 -9.31 3.82 2.11
C THR A 85 -10.31 4.51 1.14
N GLY A 86 -9.89 5.54 0.41
CA GLY A 86 -10.71 6.26 -0.57
C GLY A 86 -11.02 5.49 -1.85
N PRO A 87 -12.05 5.91 -2.62
CA PRO A 87 -12.50 5.18 -3.80
C PRO A 87 -11.57 5.36 -5.02
N LYS A 88 -10.63 6.31 -4.98
CA LYS A 88 -9.69 6.63 -6.07
C LYS A 88 -8.37 7.13 -5.50
N LEU A 89 -7.30 6.95 -6.27
CA LEU A 89 -5.99 7.53 -5.97
C LEU A 89 -6.07 9.06 -5.89
N CYS A 90 -5.39 9.62 -4.90
CA CYS A 90 -5.24 11.05 -4.68
C CYS A 90 -3.81 11.49 -5.00
N GLN A 91 -3.62 12.77 -5.34
CA GLN A 91 -2.29 13.31 -5.65
C GLN A 91 -1.29 13.15 -4.49
N ASN A 92 -1.79 13.20 -3.26
CA ASN A 92 -1.00 12.97 -2.05
C ASN A 92 -0.44 11.56 -1.94
N ASP A 93 -1.06 10.57 -2.57
CA ASP A 93 -0.60 9.19 -2.49
C ASP A 93 0.81 9.05 -3.05
N ILE A 94 1.18 9.86 -4.04
CA ILE A 94 2.55 9.92 -4.57
C ILE A 94 3.51 10.46 -3.51
N SER A 95 3.13 11.55 -2.83
CA SER A 95 3.94 12.19 -1.79
C SER A 95 4.11 11.31 -0.55
N ILE A 96 3.00 10.72 -0.08
CA ILE A 96 2.96 9.75 1.02
C ILE A 96 3.82 8.55 0.63
N ASN A 97 3.59 7.96 -0.55
CA ASN A 97 4.37 6.83 -1.01
C ASN A 97 5.86 7.16 -1.10
N LYS A 98 6.26 8.36 -1.55
CA LYS A 98 7.67 8.77 -1.59
C LYS A 98 8.33 8.78 -0.21
N LEU A 99 7.63 9.24 0.83
CA LEU A 99 8.13 9.23 2.20
C LEU A 99 8.29 7.80 2.75
N ILE A 100 7.36 6.94 2.37
CA ILE A 100 7.19 5.57 2.87
C ILE A 100 8.04 4.55 2.06
N ARG A 101 8.38 4.84 0.80
CA ARG A 101 9.13 3.97 -0.16
C ARG A 101 10.49 3.53 0.34
N ARG A 102 11.08 4.20 1.33
CA ARG A 102 12.35 3.78 1.95
C ARG A 102 12.29 2.36 2.52
N TYR A 103 11.10 1.85 2.75
CA TYR A 103 10.84 0.55 3.33
C TYR A 103 10.00 -0.40 2.44
N TYR A 104 9.34 0.07 1.36
CA TYR A 104 8.27 -0.69 0.65
C TYR A 104 8.20 -0.44 -0.86
N SER A 105 7.46 -1.32 -1.57
CA SER A 105 7.26 -1.24 -3.03
C SER A 105 5.81 -1.22 -3.50
N VAL A 106 4.80 -1.46 -2.64
CA VAL A 106 3.40 -1.68 -3.08
C VAL A 106 2.40 -0.74 -2.38
N LEU A 107 1.46 -0.16 -3.14
CA LEU A 107 0.29 0.57 -2.63
C LEU A 107 -0.98 -0.25 -2.92
N VAL A 108 -1.67 -0.72 -1.90
CA VAL A 108 -2.97 -1.37 -2.14
C VAL A 108 -4.08 -0.33 -1.96
N LEU A 109 -4.85 -0.07 -3.01
CA LEU A 109 -6.01 0.79 -2.92
C LEU A 109 -7.21 -0.07 -2.52
N ILE A 110 -7.59 0.02 -1.25
CA ILE A 110 -8.75 -0.72 -0.76
C ILE A 110 -9.92 0.24 -0.76
N ASP A 111 -10.80 0.11 -1.74
CA ASP A 111 -12.10 0.80 -1.69
C ASP A 111 -12.85 0.31 -0.46
N ALA A 112 -12.96 1.17 0.54
CA ALA A 112 -13.64 0.85 1.78
C ALA A 112 -15.17 0.86 1.63
N LYS A 113 -15.68 1.31 0.48
CA LYS A 113 -17.06 1.04 0.10
C LYS A 113 -17.08 -0.37 -0.49
N PRO A 114 -17.74 -1.35 0.16
CA PRO A 114 -17.95 -2.64 -0.46
C PRO A 114 -18.80 -2.38 -1.71
N ASN A 115 -18.20 -2.40 -2.89
CA ASN A 115 -18.99 -2.55 -4.11
C ASN A 115 -19.65 -3.92 -3.99
N ASP A 116 -20.99 -3.96 -4.07
CA ASP A 116 -21.90 -5.10 -3.83
C ASP A 116 -21.59 -6.40 -4.62
N LEU A 117 -20.48 -6.44 -5.36
CA LEU A 117 -20.14 -7.43 -6.38
C LEU A 117 -19.08 -8.47 -5.92
N GLY A 118 -18.50 -8.35 -4.72
CA GLY A 118 -17.50 -9.30 -4.24
C GLY A 118 -16.19 -9.31 -5.04
N LEU A 119 -15.89 -8.20 -5.73
CA LEU A 119 -14.65 -8.02 -6.49
C LEU A 119 -13.44 -7.87 -5.55
N PRO A 120 -12.24 -8.33 -5.97
CA PRO A 120 -11.02 -8.14 -5.19
C PRO A 120 -10.64 -6.65 -5.10
N PRO A 121 -9.86 -6.24 -4.08
CA PRO A 121 -9.39 -4.86 -3.95
C PRO A 121 -8.50 -4.46 -5.13
N GLU A 122 -8.53 -3.19 -5.54
CA GLU A 122 -7.59 -2.70 -6.55
C GLU A 122 -6.18 -2.57 -5.97
N VAL A 123 -5.17 -3.03 -6.70
CA VAL A 123 -3.79 -2.97 -6.24
C VAL A 123 -2.96 -2.17 -7.22
N TYR A 124 -2.12 -1.28 -6.69
CA TYR A 124 -1.27 -0.41 -7.48
C TYR A 124 0.19 -0.49 -7.02
N ILE A 125 1.12 -0.29 -7.95
CA ILE A 125 2.54 -0.23 -7.64
C ILE A 125 3.11 1.07 -8.15
N ALA A 126 3.90 1.72 -7.31
CA ALA A 126 4.56 2.95 -7.71
C ALA A 126 5.69 2.62 -8.70
N MET A 127 5.58 3.18 -9.90
CA MET A 127 6.58 3.06 -10.94
C MET A 127 7.12 4.43 -11.33
N GLU A 128 8.32 4.41 -11.90
CA GLU A 128 8.91 5.58 -12.55
C GLU A 128 8.59 5.49 -14.04
N GLU A 129 7.80 6.45 -14.52
CA GLU A 129 7.42 6.58 -15.92
C GLU A 129 8.42 7.48 -16.62
N VAL A 130 9.10 6.91 -17.62
CA VAL A 130 10.03 7.63 -18.48
C VAL A 130 9.26 8.08 -19.71
N HIS A 131 9.23 9.39 -19.95
CA HIS A 131 8.55 9.96 -21.09
C HIS A 131 9.47 10.00 -22.31
N ASP A 132 8.97 9.54 -23.46
CA ASP A 132 9.70 9.55 -24.73
C ASP A 132 9.89 10.96 -25.31
N ASP A 133 9.15 11.94 -24.80
CA ASP A 133 9.20 13.35 -25.22
C ASP A 133 10.35 14.15 -24.56
N GLY A 134 11.16 13.50 -23.72
CA GLY A 134 12.26 14.11 -23.00
C GLY A 134 11.86 14.92 -21.76
N SER A 135 10.58 14.87 -21.37
CA SER A 135 10.14 15.47 -20.11
C SER A 135 10.67 14.69 -18.89
N PRO A 136 10.78 15.34 -17.70
CA PRO A 136 11.31 14.68 -16.51
C PRO A 136 10.48 13.45 -16.10
N THR A 137 11.16 12.39 -15.69
CA THR A 137 10.54 11.16 -15.18
C THR A 137 9.49 11.48 -14.09
N SER A 138 8.27 11.01 -14.29
CA SER A 138 7.19 11.14 -13.30
C SER A 138 7.04 9.85 -12.49
N LYS A 139 6.47 9.96 -11.29
CA LYS A 139 6.05 8.78 -10.52
C LYS A 139 4.58 8.57 -10.69
N THR A 140 4.21 7.38 -11.12
CA THR A 140 2.82 6.98 -11.33
C THR A 140 2.53 5.66 -10.64
N PHE A 141 1.27 5.24 -10.71
CA PHE A 141 0.79 4.01 -10.14
C PHE A 141 0.28 3.12 -11.26
N GLU A 142 0.85 1.92 -11.40
CA GLU A 142 0.39 0.91 -12.34
C GLU A 142 -0.51 -0.08 -11.62
N HIS A 143 -1.65 -0.42 -12.23
CA HIS A 143 -2.57 -1.43 -11.70
C HIS A 143 -1.96 -2.83 -11.82
N VAL A 144 -2.06 -3.63 -10.75
CA VAL A 144 -1.58 -5.01 -10.69
C VAL A 144 -2.74 -5.96 -10.41
N PRO A 145 -2.82 -7.11 -11.10
CA PRO A 145 -3.84 -8.12 -10.83
C PRO A 145 -3.89 -8.53 -9.35
N SER A 146 -5.09 -8.57 -8.78
CA SER A 146 -5.32 -8.91 -7.38
C SER A 146 -6.31 -10.07 -7.21
N GLU A 147 -6.23 -10.78 -6.08
CA GLU A 147 -7.25 -11.75 -5.66
C GLU A 147 -7.48 -11.73 -4.15
N THR A 148 -8.67 -12.16 -3.73
CA THR A 148 -8.99 -12.32 -2.32
C THR A 148 -8.51 -13.67 -1.81
N GLY A 149 -7.52 -13.66 -0.92
CA GLY A 149 -7.00 -14.85 -0.25
C GLY A 149 -7.92 -15.34 0.87
N ARG A 150 -8.08 -16.66 0.97
CA ARG A 150 -8.65 -17.34 2.14
C ARG A 150 -7.51 -18.00 2.90
N ARG A 151 -7.41 -17.72 4.21
CA ARG A 151 -6.46 -18.37 5.10
C ARG A 151 -7.08 -19.61 5.72
#